data_AF-A0A158I3Q7-F1
#
_entry.id   AF-A0A158I3Q7-F1
#
_cell.length_a   1.000
_cell.length_b   1.000
_cell.length_c   1.000
_cell.angle_alpha   90.00
_cell.angle_beta   90.00
_cell.angle_gamma   90.00
#
_symmetry.space_group_name_H-M   'P 1'
#
loop_
_entity.id
_entity.type
_entity.pdbx_description
1 polymer ?
#
loop_
_entity_poly.entity_id
_entity_poly.type
_entity_poly.pdbx_seq_one_letter_code
_entity_poly.pdbx_strand_id
1 'polypeptide(L)'
;MTALAGTPISRDPLALAELYHSGLGTSWTTQRGAVDAFARFTPKVTYDALCRAITVSKLPPAVLALFETAGIWHETARQLTDLVRKHGPDVLCQRASEIDPLGRHWTEIIDLLDGRDARPPQRIVRAIAPLKLAAEYKRGIEEGRWTSTTTAVAASPSWNRTVLQKAVAISELPAEVLELFELKQITYDLGARLVKIRNAIGESEMTERAKKILSAPRRRTIDEIVASLLQVRSEQGVELAVRREKASIVFEFKVALDESEELMTGTSEIAALVQVALMNVRFKRNADADHNRTKARWADSKDKRAIAKRMVAAGRSLREIAADLAVSKTTVARWTSEQTQ
;
A
#
# COMPACT_ATOMS: atom_id res chain seq x y z
N MET A 1 27.60 33.94 8.56
CA MET A 1 26.57 32.89 8.42
C MET A 1 26.98 32.02 7.25
N THR A 2 27.41 30.80 7.54
CA THR A 2 28.07 29.92 6.56
C THR A 2 27.01 29.14 5.76
N ALA A 3 26.88 29.47 4.48
CA ALA A 3 26.27 28.56 3.51
C ALA A 3 26.96 27.19 3.63
N LEU A 4 26.18 26.11 3.70
CA LEU A 4 26.72 24.75 3.72
C LEU A 4 27.47 24.51 2.40
N ALA A 5 28.80 24.65 2.44
CA ALA A 5 29.67 24.63 1.28
C ALA A 5 29.37 23.41 0.38
N GLY A 6 28.96 23.66 -0.86
CA GLY A 6 28.65 22.63 -1.86
C GLY A 6 27.16 22.29 -2.03
N THR A 7 26.25 22.89 -1.25
CA THR A 7 24.80 22.72 -1.45
C THR A 7 24.32 23.66 -2.56
N PRO A 8 23.54 23.19 -3.56
CA PRO A 8 23.00 24.08 -4.58
C PRO A 8 22.12 25.15 -3.91
N ILE A 9 22.24 26.41 -4.35
CA ILE A 9 21.53 27.57 -3.77
C ILE A 9 20.02 27.34 -3.67
N SER A 10 19.44 26.57 -4.59
CA SER A 10 18.02 26.22 -4.56
C SER A 10 17.62 25.35 -3.39
N ARG A 11 18.55 24.63 -2.74
CA ARG A 11 18.32 23.77 -1.57
C ARG A 11 18.61 24.42 -0.23
N ASP A 12 19.28 25.57 -0.23
CA ASP A 12 19.55 26.37 0.96
C ASP A 12 18.53 27.52 1.04
N PRO A 13 17.54 27.45 1.95
CA PRO A 13 16.48 28.46 2.05
C PRO A 13 17.01 29.84 2.45
N LEU A 14 18.09 29.93 3.23
CA LEU A 14 18.64 31.22 3.64
C LEU A 14 19.39 31.87 2.49
N ALA A 15 20.25 31.11 1.80
CA ALA A 15 20.94 31.61 0.60
C ALA A 15 19.95 32.01 -0.51
N LEU A 16 18.85 31.27 -0.67
CA LEU A 16 17.80 31.61 -1.63
C LEU A 16 17.09 32.92 -1.27
N ALA A 17 16.84 33.17 0.02
CA ALA A 17 16.23 34.42 0.48
C ALA A 17 17.18 35.61 0.31
N GLU A 18 18.47 35.45 0.63
CA GLU A 18 19.49 36.48 0.40
C GLU A 18 19.61 36.84 -1.08
N LEU A 19 19.64 35.82 -1.95
CA LEU A 19 19.64 36.03 -3.40
C LEU A 19 18.41 36.82 -3.84
N TYR A 20 17.22 36.47 -3.34
CA TYR A 20 16.00 37.22 -3.63
C TYR A 20 16.08 38.69 -3.19
N HIS A 21 16.56 38.96 -1.97
CA HIS A 21 16.66 40.31 -1.42
C HIS A 21 17.69 41.17 -2.16
N SER A 22 18.82 40.60 -2.58
CA SER A 22 19.86 41.31 -3.33
C SER A 22 19.45 41.71 -4.75
N GLY A 23 18.59 40.91 -5.41
CA GLY A 23 18.07 41.25 -6.75
C GLY A 23 16.77 42.06 -6.75
N LEU A 24 16.18 42.31 -5.57
CA LEU A 24 14.93 43.06 -5.45
C LEU A 24 15.16 44.54 -5.80
N GLY A 25 14.44 45.02 -6.82
CA GLY A 25 14.55 46.39 -7.34
C GLY A 25 15.56 46.56 -8.48
N THR A 26 16.43 45.56 -8.73
CA THR A 26 17.40 45.59 -9.85
C THR A 26 17.02 44.59 -10.94
N SER A 27 16.96 43.31 -10.57
CA SER A 27 16.72 42.19 -11.50
C SER A 27 15.26 41.76 -11.52
N TRP A 28 14.52 42.01 -10.44
CA TRP A 28 13.09 41.75 -10.34
C TRP A 28 12.41 42.73 -9.38
N THR A 29 11.14 43.02 -9.63
CA THR A 29 10.29 43.84 -8.74
C THR A 29 9.29 43.01 -7.95
N THR A 30 8.99 41.79 -8.42
CA THR A 30 7.99 40.89 -7.82
C THR A 30 8.58 39.52 -7.52
N GLN A 31 7.99 38.80 -6.57
CA GLN A 31 8.39 37.43 -6.25
C GLN A 31 8.21 36.48 -7.45
N ARG A 32 7.17 36.67 -8.27
CA ARG A 32 6.97 35.88 -9.49
C ARG A 32 8.10 36.11 -10.50
N GLY A 33 8.47 37.38 -10.72
CA GLY A 33 9.61 37.70 -11.58
C GLY A 33 10.92 37.11 -11.09
N ALA A 34 11.12 37.01 -9.78
CA ALA A 34 12.28 36.33 -9.21
C ALA A 34 12.28 34.82 -9.50
N VAL A 35 11.13 34.15 -9.34
CA VAL A 35 10.99 32.71 -9.65
C VAL A 35 11.28 32.43 -11.12
N ASP A 36 10.80 33.29 -12.03
CA ASP A 36 11.06 33.16 -13.46
C ASP A 36 12.57 33.32 -13.76
N ALA A 37 13.24 34.27 -13.10
CA ALA A 37 14.69 34.43 -13.18
C ALA A 37 15.46 33.24 -12.59
N PHE A 38 14.88 32.55 -11.61
CA PHE A 38 15.44 31.36 -10.96
C PHE A 38 15.16 30.06 -11.71
N ALA A 39 14.47 30.09 -12.86
CA ALA A 39 14.17 28.91 -13.66
C ALA A 39 15.41 28.12 -14.12
N ARG A 40 16.59 28.77 -14.14
CA ARG A 40 17.89 28.18 -14.50
C ARG A 40 18.53 27.31 -13.40
N PHE A 41 18.01 27.34 -12.17
CA PHE A 41 18.56 26.54 -11.07
C PHE A 41 18.04 25.09 -11.11
N THR A 42 18.92 24.15 -10.74
CA THR A 42 18.60 22.73 -10.62
C THR A 42 18.85 22.28 -9.18
N PRO A 43 17.84 21.86 -8.40
CA PRO A 43 16.42 21.77 -8.73
C PRO A 43 15.74 23.14 -8.99
N LYS A 44 14.65 23.11 -9.78
CA LYS A 44 13.84 24.29 -10.11
C LYS A 44 13.24 24.89 -8.84
N VAL A 45 13.49 26.18 -8.63
CA VAL A 45 12.90 26.92 -7.51
C VAL A 45 11.42 27.16 -7.80
N THR A 46 10.55 26.71 -6.90
CA THR A 46 9.11 26.99 -6.97
C THR A 46 8.78 28.26 -6.20
N TYR A 47 7.65 28.89 -6.53
CA TYR A 47 7.14 30.05 -5.80
C TYR A 47 6.98 29.77 -4.30
N ASP A 48 6.46 28.59 -3.94
CA ASP A 48 6.31 28.18 -2.55
C ASP A 48 7.64 27.96 -1.83
N ALA A 49 8.66 27.47 -2.53
CA ALA A 49 10.01 27.35 -1.95
C ALA A 49 10.59 28.74 -1.65
N LEU A 50 10.42 29.70 -2.58
CA LEU A 50 10.86 31.08 -2.38
C LEU A 50 10.10 31.78 -1.25
N CYS A 51 8.77 31.64 -1.18
CA CYS A 51 7.97 32.23 -0.11
C CYS A 51 8.38 31.71 1.27
N ARG A 52 8.64 30.40 1.39
CA ARG A 52 9.15 29.78 2.62
C ARG A 52 10.53 30.30 2.98
N ALA A 53 11.45 30.37 2.01
CA ALA A 53 12.77 30.95 2.21
C ALA A 53 12.71 32.38 2.78
N ILE A 54 11.89 33.25 2.18
CA ILE A 54 11.68 34.64 2.65
C ILE A 54 11.03 34.68 4.04
N THR A 55 10.17 33.71 4.37
CA THR A 55 9.54 33.66 5.70
C THR A 55 10.54 33.22 6.76
N VAL A 56 11.37 32.22 6.44
CA VAL A 56 12.42 31.72 7.32
C VAL A 56 13.51 32.77 7.54
N SER A 57 13.87 33.56 6.54
CA SER A 57 14.87 34.64 6.70
C SER A 57 14.41 35.76 7.65
N LYS A 58 13.11 35.86 7.92
CA LYS A 58 12.52 36.83 8.87
C LYS A 58 12.38 36.27 10.29
N LEU A 59 12.81 35.04 10.53
CA LEU A 59 12.76 34.44 11.87
C LEU A 59 13.68 35.20 12.85
N PRO A 60 13.34 35.20 14.15
CA PRO A 60 14.24 35.72 15.17
C PRO A 60 15.62 35.05 15.11
N PRO A 61 16.73 35.79 15.27
CA PRO A 61 18.08 35.21 15.22
C PRO A 61 18.30 34.05 16.19
N ALA A 62 17.66 34.10 17.37
CA ALA A 62 17.71 33.01 18.35
C ALA A 62 17.17 31.68 17.80
N VAL A 63 16.12 31.72 16.97
CA VAL A 63 15.56 30.52 16.33
C VAL A 63 16.48 30.01 15.23
N LEU A 64 17.07 30.91 14.44
CA LEU A 64 18.01 30.55 13.37
C LEU A 64 19.30 29.93 13.93
N ALA A 65 19.79 30.44 15.07
CA ALA A 65 20.98 29.95 15.76
C ALA A 65 20.88 28.46 16.15
N LEU A 66 19.68 27.98 16.49
CA LEU A 66 19.47 26.55 16.83
C LEU A 66 19.81 25.61 15.67
N PHE A 67 19.71 26.08 14.42
CA PHE A 67 19.93 25.28 13.23
C PHE A 67 21.31 25.52 12.60
N GLU A 68 22.22 26.25 13.24
CA GLU A 68 23.59 26.44 12.72
C GLU A 68 24.31 25.10 12.52
N THR A 69 24.15 24.17 13.45
CA THR A 69 24.76 22.84 13.39
C THR A 69 23.91 21.85 12.57
N ALA A 70 22.58 21.89 12.72
CA ALA A 70 21.67 20.92 12.10
C ALA A 70 21.34 21.24 10.62
N GLY A 71 21.54 22.49 10.21
CA GLY A 71 21.19 23.01 8.89
C GLY A 71 19.70 23.28 8.71
N ILE A 72 19.38 24.26 7.87
CA ILE A 72 18.02 24.55 7.44
C ILE A 72 17.83 24.01 6.02
N TRP A 73 17.00 22.97 5.89
CA TRP A 73 16.62 22.32 4.64
C TRP A 73 15.21 22.73 4.24
N HIS A 74 14.72 22.29 3.08
CA HIS A 74 13.34 22.59 2.65
C HIS A 74 12.27 22.05 3.61
N GLU A 75 12.50 20.85 4.14
CA GLU A 75 11.62 20.20 5.11
C GLU A 75 11.56 20.99 6.41
N THR A 76 12.72 21.44 6.93
CA THR A 76 12.77 22.26 8.14
C THR A 76 12.14 23.63 7.89
N ALA A 77 12.44 24.28 6.77
CA ALA A 77 11.87 25.58 6.41
C ALA A 77 10.33 25.54 6.33
N ARG A 78 9.77 24.45 5.80
CA ARG A 78 8.33 24.22 5.81
C ARG A 78 7.79 24.15 7.24
N GLN A 79 8.38 23.31 8.08
CA GLN A 79 7.92 23.14 9.46
C GLN A 79 8.07 24.42 10.29
N LEU A 80 9.17 25.17 10.11
CA LEU A 80 9.37 26.47 10.75
C LEU A 80 8.30 27.48 10.33
N THR A 81 7.96 27.53 9.03
CA THR A 81 6.88 28.40 8.53
C THR A 81 5.53 28.05 9.18
N ASP A 82 5.24 26.76 9.31
CA ASP A 82 4.04 26.27 9.99
C ASP A 82 4.03 26.63 11.48
N LEU A 83 5.18 26.51 12.16
CA LEU A 83 5.33 26.90 13.57
C LEU A 83 5.15 28.41 13.78
N VAL A 84 5.73 29.25 12.93
CA VAL A 84 5.56 30.71 13.01
C VAL A 84 4.09 31.08 12.88
N ARG A 85 3.39 30.46 11.94
CA ARG A 85 1.95 30.67 11.77
C ARG A 85 1.14 30.19 12.98
N LYS A 86 1.59 29.14 13.65
CA LYS A 86 0.87 28.52 14.78
C LYS A 86 1.06 29.28 16.10
N HIS A 87 2.30 29.65 16.44
CA HIS A 87 2.65 30.20 17.76
C HIS A 87 3.08 31.67 17.71
N GLY A 88 3.39 32.21 16.54
CA GLY A 88 3.97 33.54 16.38
C GLY A 88 5.49 33.56 16.61
N PRO A 89 6.20 34.60 16.14
CA PRO A 89 7.65 34.69 16.22
C PRO A 89 8.16 34.89 17.66
N ASP A 90 7.44 35.62 18.50
CA ASP A 90 7.88 35.98 19.86
C ASP A 90 7.93 34.74 20.77
N VAL A 91 6.89 33.90 20.70
CA VAL A 91 6.81 32.64 21.46
C VAL A 91 7.93 31.68 21.04
N LEU A 92 8.24 31.61 19.74
CA LEU A 92 9.34 30.80 19.24
C LEU A 92 10.70 31.33 19.71
N CYS A 93 10.88 32.66 19.79
CA CYS A 93 12.10 33.26 20.32
C CYS A 93 12.29 32.92 21.80
N GLN A 94 11.23 32.97 22.60
CA GLN A 94 11.28 32.58 24.01
C GLN A 94 11.66 31.11 24.15
N ARG A 95 10.99 30.20 23.45
CA ARG A 95 11.31 28.77 23.48
C ARG A 95 12.72 28.48 22.99
N ALA A 96 13.18 29.19 21.96
CA ALA A 96 14.53 29.02 21.44
C ALA A 96 15.61 29.34 22.47
N SER A 97 15.36 30.28 23.39
CA SER A 97 16.31 30.61 24.46
C SER A 97 16.48 29.49 25.51
N GLU A 98 15.53 28.56 25.59
CA GLU A 98 15.53 27.44 26.54
C GLU A 98 16.11 26.15 25.94
N ILE A 99 16.35 26.11 24.63
CA ILE A 99 16.78 24.91 23.90
C ILE A 99 18.30 24.93 23.71
N ASP A 100 18.98 23.90 24.22
CA ASP A 100 20.37 23.60 23.84
C ASP A 100 20.38 22.81 22.51
N PRO A 101 20.95 23.37 21.42
CA PRO A 101 20.98 22.72 20.11
C PRO A 101 22.05 21.62 19.99
N LEU A 102 23.00 21.49 20.93
CA LEU A 102 24.12 20.57 20.80
C LEU A 102 23.67 19.10 20.82
N GLY A 103 24.07 18.36 19.77
CA GLY A 103 23.78 16.93 19.64
C GLY A 103 22.33 16.59 19.27
N ARG A 104 21.47 17.59 19.03
CA ARG A 104 20.07 17.38 18.65
C ARG A 104 19.90 17.35 17.14
N HIS A 105 19.00 16.48 16.67
CA HIS A 105 18.61 16.45 15.27
C HIS A 105 17.57 17.55 14.98
N TRP A 106 17.49 18.04 13.74
CA TRP A 106 16.58 19.14 13.39
C TRP A 106 15.11 18.85 13.75
N THR A 107 14.67 17.59 13.65
CA THR A 107 13.31 17.17 14.02
C THR A 107 13.03 17.37 15.51
N GLU A 108 14.03 17.12 16.36
CA GLU A 108 13.90 17.26 17.81
C GLU A 108 13.84 18.74 18.19
N ILE A 109 14.63 19.58 17.53
CA ILE A 109 14.59 21.04 17.70
C ILE A 109 13.21 21.58 17.31
N ILE A 110 12.64 21.11 16.20
CA ILE A 110 11.27 21.50 15.78
C ILE A 110 10.22 21.03 16.80
N ASP A 111 10.30 19.80 17.30
CA ASP A 111 9.35 19.30 18.30
C ASP A 111 9.39 20.14 19.59
N LEU A 112 10.59 20.48 20.06
CA LEU A 112 10.78 21.37 21.21
C LEU A 112 10.22 22.78 20.96
N LEU A 113 10.43 23.34 19.76
CA LEU A 113 9.83 24.62 19.37
C LEU A 113 8.30 24.55 19.27
N ASP A 114 7.70 23.41 18.91
CA ASP A 114 6.24 23.20 18.96
C ASP A 114 5.70 23.07 20.39
N GLY A 115 6.56 22.98 21.40
CA GLY A 115 6.20 22.73 22.79
C GLY A 115 5.88 21.26 23.08
N ARG A 116 6.40 20.34 22.26
CA ARG A 116 6.31 18.89 22.50
C ARG A 116 7.61 18.41 23.14
N ASP A 117 7.49 17.42 24.01
CA ASP A 117 8.68 16.71 24.49
C ASP A 117 9.44 16.11 23.31
N ALA A 118 10.77 16.26 23.32
CA ALA A 118 11.64 15.68 22.31
C ALA A 118 11.37 14.18 22.22
N ARG A 119 10.70 13.76 21.14
CA ARG A 119 10.43 12.34 20.94
C ARG A 119 11.77 11.64 20.82
N PRO A 120 12.01 10.55 21.58
CA PRO A 120 13.23 9.78 21.41
C PRO A 120 13.31 9.37 19.93
N PRO A 121 14.50 9.43 19.31
CA PRO A 121 14.64 9.14 17.90
C PRO A 121 14.00 7.78 17.61
N GLN A 122 12.96 7.79 16.76
CA GLN A 122 12.34 6.55 16.31
C GLN A 122 13.39 5.82 15.50
N ARG A 123 14.14 4.93 16.16
CA ARG A 123 14.98 3.96 15.45
C ARG A 123 14.03 3.23 14.52
N ILE A 124 14.22 3.42 13.23
CA ILE A 124 13.57 2.60 12.21
C ILE A 124 14.10 1.19 12.45
N VAL A 125 13.39 0.42 13.28
CA VAL A 125 13.67 -0.99 13.47
C VAL A 125 13.36 -1.62 12.13
N ARG A 126 14.41 -1.89 11.35
CA ARG A 126 14.27 -2.58 10.07
C ARG A 126 13.55 -3.89 10.35
N ALA A 127 12.35 -4.02 9.80
CA ALA A 127 11.54 -5.22 10.00
C ALA A 127 12.34 -6.44 9.53
N ILE A 128 12.51 -7.42 10.41
CA ILE A 128 13.23 -8.66 10.10
C ILE A 128 12.45 -9.37 8.98
N ALA A 129 13.13 -9.73 7.90
CA ALA A 129 12.54 -10.45 6.78
C ALA A 129 11.85 -11.74 7.28
N PRO A 130 10.64 -12.08 6.79
CA PRO A 130 9.82 -13.16 7.34
C PRO A 130 10.54 -14.51 7.30
N LEU A 131 11.21 -14.84 6.19
CA LEU A 131 11.92 -16.11 6.07
C LEU A 131 13.10 -16.22 7.05
N LYS A 132 13.81 -15.11 7.30
CA LYS A 132 14.91 -15.07 8.26
C LYS A 132 14.40 -15.25 9.69
N LEU A 133 13.31 -14.55 10.04
CA LEU A 133 12.68 -14.67 11.36
C LEU A 133 12.19 -16.11 11.61
N ALA A 134 11.58 -16.74 10.60
CA ALA A 134 11.11 -18.12 10.71
C ALA A 134 12.27 -19.13 10.80
N ALA A 135 13.36 -18.93 10.05
CA ALA A 135 14.56 -19.78 10.13
C ALA A 135 15.24 -19.68 11.50
N GLU A 136 15.35 -18.46 12.05
CA GLU A 136 15.87 -18.26 13.42
C GLU A 136 14.99 -18.97 14.45
N TYR A 137 13.67 -18.88 14.31
CA TYR A 137 12.71 -19.60 15.14
C TYR A 137 12.89 -21.12 15.05
N LYS A 138 12.91 -21.70 13.85
CA LYS A 138 13.11 -23.14 13.64
C LYS A 138 14.43 -23.64 14.24
N ARG A 139 15.52 -22.92 13.99
CA ARG A 139 16.83 -23.22 14.58
C ARG A 139 16.81 -23.19 16.11
N GLY A 140 16.13 -22.20 16.72
CA GLY A 140 16.02 -22.13 18.17
C GLY A 140 15.17 -23.25 18.78
N ILE A 141 14.22 -23.81 18.03
CA ILE A 141 13.48 -25.03 18.43
C ILE A 141 14.40 -26.25 18.32
N GLU A 142 15.15 -26.40 17.23
CA GLU A 142 16.09 -27.52 17.00
C GLU A 142 17.20 -27.57 18.06
N GLU A 143 17.73 -26.41 18.45
CA GLU A 143 18.73 -26.28 19.50
C GLU A 143 18.14 -26.37 20.93
N GLY A 144 16.83 -26.55 21.07
CA GLY A 144 16.15 -26.65 22.37
C GLY A 144 16.10 -25.35 23.17
N ARG A 145 16.44 -24.19 22.57
CA ARG A 145 16.34 -22.87 23.21
C ARG A 145 14.90 -22.49 23.47
N TRP A 146 13.98 -22.92 22.61
CA TRP A 146 12.56 -22.65 22.71
C TRP A 146 11.77 -23.95 22.56
N THR A 147 10.60 -24.00 23.21
CA THR A 147 9.64 -25.12 23.07
C THR A 147 8.38 -24.70 22.34
N SER A 148 8.10 -23.39 22.30
CA SER A 148 6.90 -22.81 21.72
C SER A 148 7.14 -21.40 21.19
N THR A 149 6.21 -20.90 20.38
CA THR A 149 6.21 -19.49 19.95
C THR A 149 6.13 -18.52 21.13
N THR A 150 5.45 -18.90 22.22
CA THR A 150 5.35 -18.09 23.45
C THR A 150 6.69 -17.97 24.16
N THR A 151 7.45 -19.07 24.29
CA THR A 151 8.78 -19.03 24.91
C THR A 151 9.79 -18.26 24.07
N ALA A 152 9.68 -18.34 22.73
CA ALA A 152 10.56 -17.61 21.82
C ALA A 152 10.37 -16.09 21.91
N VAL A 153 9.10 -15.64 21.97
CA VAL A 153 8.77 -14.22 22.13
C VAL A 153 9.14 -13.70 23.52
N ALA A 154 8.96 -14.50 24.58
CA ALA A 154 9.38 -14.12 25.92
C ALA A 154 10.91 -13.95 26.04
N ALA A 155 11.68 -14.78 25.33
CA ALA A 155 13.13 -14.70 25.29
C ALA A 155 13.66 -13.58 24.38
N SER A 156 12.86 -13.12 23.40
CA SER A 156 13.28 -12.15 22.39
C SER A 156 12.37 -10.91 22.42
N PRO A 157 12.73 -9.83 23.14
CA PRO A 157 11.86 -8.66 23.32
C PRO A 157 11.57 -7.89 22.01
N SER A 158 12.34 -8.13 20.95
CA SER A 158 12.12 -7.56 19.62
C SER A 158 11.09 -8.33 18.78
N TRP A 159 10.67 -9.52 19.22
CA TRP A 159 9.77 -10.38 18.45
C TRP A 159 8.32 -10.16 18.88
N ASN A 160 7.44 -10.01 17.90
CA ASN A 160 6.00 -9.95 18.14
C ASN A 160 5.37 -11.32 17.79
N ARG A 161 4.55 -11.88 18.68
CA ARG A 161 3.88 -13.18 18.48
C ARG A 161 3.12 -13.27 17.16
N THR A 162 2.37 -12.24 16.79
CA THR A 162 1.59 -12.21 15.54
C THR A 162 2.48 -12.15 14.30
N VAL A 163 3.60 -11.43 14.38
CA VAL A 163 4.60 -11.33 13.31
C VAL A 163 5.33 -12.65 13.13
N LEU A 164 5.69 -13.30 14.24
CA LEU A 164 6.33 -14.61 14.24
C LEU A 164 5.40 -15.68 13.64
N GLN A 165 4.13 -15.73 14.04
CA GLN A 165 3.16 -16.66 13.46
C GLN A 165 3.00 -16.47 11.95
N LYS A 166 2.96 -15.21 11.49
CA LYS A 166 2.94 -14.90 10.05
C LYS A 166 4.20 -15.39 9.35
N ALA A 167 5.38 -15.13 9.94
CA ALA A 167 6.65 -15.57 9.38
C ALA A 167 6.73 -17.09 9.26
N VAL A 168 6.31 -17.82 10.29
CA VAL A 168 6.24 -19.29 10.29
C VAL A 168 5.30 -19.78 9.18
N ALA A 169 4.09 -19.23 9.08
CA ALA A 169 3.14 -19.61 8.03
C ALA A 169 3.68 -19.34 6.61
N ILE A 170 4.46 -18.27 6.42
CA ILE A 170 5.14 -17.97 5.15
C ILE A 170 6.25 -19.00 4.87
N SER A 171 6.98 -19.44 5.89
CA SER A 171 8.03 -20.46 5.75
C SER A 171 7.52 -21.88 5.48
N GLU A 172 6.22 -22.09 5.65
CA GLU A 172 5.52 -23.36 5.35
C GLU A 172 4.90 -23.35 3.94
N LEU A 173 5.15 -22.31 3.14
CA LEU A 173 4.78 -22.35 1.72
C LEU A 173 5.62 -23.42 1.01
N PRO A 174 5.09 -24.06 -0.05
CA PRO A 174 5.83 -25.04 -0.83
C PRO A 174 7.20 -24.50 -1.28
N ALA A 175 8.21 -25.35 -1.27
CA ALA A 175 9.58 -24.96 -1.63
C ALA A 175 9.64 -24.36 -3.05
N GLU A 176 8.88 -24.93 -3.98
CA GLU A 176 8.77 -24.46 -5.36
C GLU A 176 8.15 -23.05 -5.45
N VAL A 177 7.26 -22.71 -4.52
CA VAL A 177 6.70 -21.34 -4.45
C VAL A 177 7.75 -20.38 -3.90
N LEU A 178 8.53 -20.78 -2.90
CA LEU A 178 9.60 -19.95 -2.35
C LEU A 178 10.72 -19.72 -3.37
N GLU A 179 11.04 -20.74 -4.18
CA GLU A 179 12.04 -20.71 -5.26
C GLU A 179 11.71 -19.63 -6.30
N LEU A 180 10.43 -19.45 -6.65
CA LEU A 180 9.97 -18.39 -7.56
C LEU A 180 10.34 -16.96 -7.09
N PHE A 181 10.64 -16.79 -5.81
CA PHE A 181 11.00 -15.52 -5.21
C PHE A 181 12.43 -15.50 -4.64
N GLU A 182 13.32 -16.44 -4.95
CA GLU A 182 14.70 -16.41 -4.41
C GLU A 182 15.44 -15.11 -4.72
N LEU A 183 15.25 -14.59 -5.93
CA LEU A 183 15.85 -13.32 -6.38
C LEU A 183 15.08 -12.08 -5.89
N LYS A 184 13.95 -12.25 -5.18
CA LYS A 184 13.05 -11.17 -4.76
C LYS A 184 12.69 -11.29 -3.28
N GLN A 185 12.96 -10.26 -2.50
CA GLN A 185 12.65 -10.31 -1.06
C GLN A 185 11.15 -10.50 -0.81
N ILE A 186 10.79 -11.62 -0.18
CA ILE A 186 9.41 -11.87 0.26
C ILE A 186 9.10 -10.93 1.44
N THR A 187 8.18 -9.99 1.22
CA THR A 187 7.66 -9.11 2.27
C THR A 187 6.52 -9.79 3.03
N TYR A 188 6.17 -9.27 4.21
CA TYR A 188 5.04 -9.80 4.99
C TYR A 188 3.71 -9.73 4.22
N ASP A 189 3.49 -8.67 3.44
CA ASP A 189 2.26 -8.50 2.67
C ASP A 189 2.17 -9.50 1.52
N LEU A 190 3.28 -9.70 0.80
CA LEU A 190 3.37 -10.70 -0.26
C LEU A 190 3.18 -12.11 0.31
N GLY A 191 3.89 -12.44 1.38
CA GLY A 191 3.77 -13.73 2.05
C GLY A 191 2.34 -14.00 2.55
N ALA A 192 1.66 -13.00 3.11
CA ALA A 192 0.27 -13.13 3.52
C ALA A 192 -0.68 -13.38 2.34
N ARG A 193 -0.41 -12.78 1.15
CA ARG A 193 -1.15 -13.09 -0.08
C ARG A 193 -0.92 -14.53 -0.52
N LEU A 194 0.33 -14.99 -0.53
CA LEU A 194 0.67 -16.38 -0.91
C LEU A 194 0.03 -17.41 0.02
N VAL A 195 0.04 -17.17 1.33
CA VAL A 195 -0.65 -18.05 2.30
C VAL A 195 -2.16 -18.09 2.05
N LYS A 196 -2.78 -16.96 1.70
CA LYS A 196 -4.20 -16.94 1.31
C LYS A 196 -4.46 -17.73 0.04
N ILE A 197 -3.56 -17.65 -0.94
CA ILE A 197 -3.65 -18.43 -2.18
C ILE A 197 -3.56 -19.91 -1.86
N ARG A 198 -2.54 -20.35 -1.08
CA ARG A 198 -2.40 -21.72 -0.60
C ARG A 198 -3.68 -22.24 0.06
N ASN A 199 -4.27 -21.44 0.95
CA ASN A 199 -5.51 -21.82 1.64
C ASN A 199 -6.74 -21.87 0.72
N ALA A 200 -6.71 -21.17 -0.42
CA ALA A 200 -7.83 -21.12 -1.36
C ALA A 200 -7.78 -22.22 -2.43
N ILE A 201 -6.59 -22.52 -2.95
CA ILE A 201 -6.42 -23.51 -4.04
C ILE A 201 -5.93 -24.87 -3.54
N GLY A 202 -5.36 -24.93 -2.34
CA GLY A 202 -4.70 -26.11 -1.78
C GLY A 202 -3.20 -26.14 -2.10
N GLU A 203 -2.46 -26.93 -1.32
CA GLU A 203 -1.00 -27.02 -1.43
C GLU A 203 -0.56 -27.73 -2.72
N SER A 204 -1.14 -28.88 -3.04
CA SER A 204 -0.80 -29.67 -4.23
C SER A 204 -0.95 -28.87 -5.53
N GLU A 205 -2.09 -28.22 -5.69
CA GLU A 205 -2.40 -27.38 -6.85
C GLU A 205 -1.44 -26.18 -6.95
N MET A 206 -1.12 -25.55 -5.82
CA MET A 206 -0.17 -24.44 -5.79
C MET A 206 1.24 -24.89 -6.22
N THR A 207 1.67 -26.07 -5.78
CA THR A 207 2.95 -26.68 -6.14
C THR A 207 3.03 -27.03 -7.62
N GLU A 208 1.99 -27.66 -8.19
CA GLU A 208 1.95 -27.98 -9.62
C GLU A 208 2.04 -26.71 -10.49
N ARG A 209 1.32 -25.66 -10.10
CA ARG A 209 1.39 -24.36 -10.77
C ARG A 209 2.76 -23.73 -10.66
N ALA A 210 3.39 -23.78 -9.48
CA ALA A 210 4.74 -23.27 -9.28
C ALA A 210 5.77 -24.01 -10.15
N LYS A 211 5.70 -25.35 -10.21
CA LYS A 211 6.55 -26.18 -11.08
C LYS A 211 6.42 -25.82 -12.55
N LYS A 212 5.20 -25.56 -13.02
CA LYS A 212 4.95 -25.10 -14.40
C LYS A 212 5.59 -23.72 -14.69
N ILE A 213 5.62 -22.83 -13.70
CA ILE A 213 6.25 -21.52 -13.83
C ILE A 213 7.78 -21.66 -13.85
N LEU A 214 8.33 -22.52 -12.99
CA LEU A 214 9.77 -22.82 -12.90
C LEU A 214 10.29 -23.51 -14.17
N SER A 215 9.53 -24.44 -14.76
CA SER A 215 9.94 -25.16 -15.99
C SER A 215 10.00 -24.26 -17.24
N ALA A 216 9.36 -23.10 -17.21
CA ALA A 216 9.45 -22.07 -18.25
C ALA A 216 10.09 -20.80 -17.69
N PRO A 217 11.41 -20.77 -17.48
CA PRO A 217 12.09 -19.64 -16.86
C PRO A 217 12.02 -18.41 -17.76
N ARG A 218 11.26 -17.41 -17.32
CA ARG A 218 11.15 -16.08 -17.95
C ARG A 218 11.29 -15.03 -16.85
N ARG A 219 11.86 -13.87 -17.18
CA ARG A 219 11.81 -12.71 -16.29
C ARG A 219 10.35 -12.32 -16.11
N ARG A 220 9.82 -12.55 -14.90
CA ARG A 220 8.44 -12.20 -14.52
C ARG A 220 8.46 -11.19 -13.40
N THR A 221 7.49 -10.28 -13.34
CA THR A 221 7.27 -9.41 -12.18
C THR A 221 6.67 -10.17 -10.99
N ILE A 222 6.57 -9.57 -9.80
CA ILE A 222 5.91 -10.22 -8.64
C ILE A 222 4.45 -10.49 -8.97
N ASP A 223 3.76 -9.50 -9.54
CA ASP A 223 2.34 -9.59 -9.86
C ASP A 223 2.07 -10.63 -10.95
N GLU A 224 2.94 -10.76 -11.96
CA GLU A 224 2.83 -11.83 -12.96
C GLU A 224 2.97 -13.23 -12.38
N ILE A 225 3.87 -13.43 -11.41
CA ILE A 225 4.02 -14.72 -10.71
C ILE A 225 2.75 -15.03 -9.93
N VAL A 226 2.24 -14.05 -9.16
CA VAL A 226 1.00 -14.21 -8.39
C VAL A 226 -0.21 -14.47 -9.30
N ALA A 227 -0.32 -13.76 -10.42
CA ALA A 227 -1.36 -13.97 -11.43
C ALA A 227 -1.28 -15.37 -12.03
N SER A 228 -0.06 -15.83 -12.36
CA SER A 228 0.19 -17.18 -12.88
C SER A 228 -0.20 -18.26 -11.87
N LEU A 229 0.12 -18.08 -10.58
CA LEU A 229 -0.32 -18.98 -9.50
C LEU A 229 -1.85 -19.00 -9.33
N LEU A 230 -2.52 -17.88 -9.61
CA LEU A 230 -3.99 -17.81 -9.61
C LEU A 230 -4.62 -18.30 -10.92
N GLN A 231 -3.83 -18.67 -11.94
CA GLN A 231 -4.29 -18.95 -13.30
C GLN A 231 -5.10 -17.79 -13.91
N VAL A 232 -4.82 -16.56 -13.49
CA VAL A 232 -5.33 -15.38 -14.18
C VAL A 232 -4.54 -15.27 -15.47
N ARG A 233 -5.11 -15.81 -16.55
CA ARG A 233 -4.58 -15.64 -17.90
C ARG A 233 -4.64 -14.15 -18.23
N SER A 234 -3.50 -13.54 -18.52
CA SER A 234 -3.44 -12.27 -19.25
C SER A 234 -3.66 -12.54 -20.76
N GLU A 235 -4.64 -13.39 -21.08
CA GLU A 235 -4.99 -13.66 -22.47
C GLU A 235 -5.88 -12.51 -22.93
N GLN A 236 -5.41 -11.79 -23.96
CA GLN A 236 -6.19 -10.88 -24.80
C GLN A 236 -6.63 -9.57 -24.14
N GLY A 237 -5.72 -8.60 -23.99
CA GLY A 237 -6.10 -7.18 -23.88
C GLY A 237 -6.84 -6.70 -22.62
N VAL A 238 -7.29 -7.61 -21.76
CA VAL A 238 -8.12 -7.30 -20.58
C VAL A 238 -7.31 -7.41 -19.30
N GLU A 239 -7.00 -6.28 -18.65
CA GLU A 239 -6.52 -6.28 -17.27
C GLU A 239 -7.71 -6.40 -16.31
N LEU A 240 -7.81 -7.53 -15.61
CA LEU A 240 -8.77 -7.70 -14.53
C LEU A 240 -8.14 -7.35 -13.18
N ALA A 241 -8.60 -6.24 -12.58
CA ALA A 241 -8.30 -5.89 -11.21
C ALA A 241 -9.50 -6.23 -10.30
N VAL A 242 -9.24 -6.99 -9.23
CA VAL A 242 -10.26 -7.30 -8.22
C VAL A 242 -9.92 -6.53 -6.95
N ARG A 243 -10.75 -5.54 -6.59
CA ARG A 243 -10.58 -4.75 -5.38
C ARG A 243 -11.71 -5.01 -4.39
N ARG A 244 -11.38 -5.01 -3.10
CA ARG A 244 -12.37 -5.09 -2.03
C ARG A 244 -12.66 -3.68 -1.54
N GLU A 245 -13.93 -3.28 -1.58
CA GLU A 245 -14.40 -1.98 -1.10
C GLU A 245 -15.36 -2.22 0.07
N LYS A 246 -14.94 -1.94 1.31
CA LYS A 246 -15.72 -2.13 2.55
C LYS A 246 -16.51 -3.45 2.62
N ALA A 247 -17.72 -3.49 2.06
CA ALA A 247 -18.65 -4.62 2.02
C ALA A 247 -18.86 -5.27 0.63
N SER A 248 -18.23 -4.78 -0.43
CA SER A 248 -18.34 -5.27 -1.80
C SER A 248 -16.99 -5.72 -2.39
N ILE A 249 -17.06 -6.57 -3.40
CA ILE A 249 -15.94 -6.89 -4.29
C ILE A 249 -16.26 -6.23 -5.61
N VAL A 250 -15.33 -5.41 -6.11
CA VAL A 250 -15.42 -4.73 -7.39
C VAL A 250 -14.47 -5.42 -8.36
N PHE A 251 -15.01 -5.86 -9.48
CA PHE A 251 -14.26 -6.38 -10.62
C PHE A 251 -14.11 -5.22 -11.60
N GLU A 252 -12.89 -4.76 -11.80
CA GLU A 252 -12.53 -3.70 -12.72
C GLU A 252 -11.83 -4.34 -13.91
N PHE A 253 -12.39 -4.12 -15.10
CA PHE A 253 -11.83 -4.62 -16.35
C PHE A 253 -11.30 -3.40 -17.10
N LYS A 254 -10.00 -3.37 -17.41
CA LYS A 254 -9.43 -2.39 -18.33
C LYS A 254 -9.20 -3.08 -19.65
N VAL A 255 -9.75 -2.49 -20.70
CA VAL A 255 -9.73 -3.03 -22.07
C VAL A 255 -9.36 -1.89 -23.01
N ALA A 256 -8.67 -2.22 -24.10
CA ALA A 256 -8.35 -1.24 -25.13
C ALA A 256 -9.64 -0.68 -25.77
N LEU A 257 -9.61 0.61 -26.14
CA LEU A 257 -10.79 1.35 -26.61
C LEU A 257 -11.41 0.78 -27.89
N ASP A 258 -10.60 0.12 -28.72
CA ASP A 258 -11.00 -0.57 -29.95
C ASP A 258 -11.81 -1.85 -29.71
N GLU A 259 -11.74 -2.44 -28.51
CA GLU A 259 -12.53 -3.61 -28.09
C GLU A 259 -13.74 -3.23 -27.21
N SER A 260 -13.95 -1.93 -26.97
CA SER A 260 -14.93 -1.44 -25.99
C SER A 260 -16.39 -1.60 -26.44
N GLU A 261 -16.68 -1.55 -27.75
CA GLU A 261 -18.05 -1.71 -28.26
C GLU A 261 -18.58 -3.13 -28.07
N GLU A 262 -17.75 -4.17 -28.29
CA GLU A 262 -18.14 -5.57 -28.09
C GLU A 262 -18.46 -5.87 -26.63
N LEU A 263 -17.65 -5.31 -25.70
CA LEU A 263 -17.86 -5.43 -24.25
C LEU A 263 -19.12 -4.74 -23.77
N MET A 264 -19.49 -3.61 -24.36
CA MET A 264 -20.71 -2.86 -24.01
C MET A 264 -21.97 -3.67 -24.34
N THR A 265 -22.00 -4.34 -25.50
CA THR A 265 -23.08 -5.27 -25.87
C THR A 265 -23.16 -6.52 -24.99
N GLY A 266 -22.03 -6.99 -24.45
CA GLY A 266 -21.94 -8.20 -23.61
C GLY A 266 -22.07 -7.96 -22.10
N THR A 267 -22.26 -6.73 -21.63
CA THR A 267 -22.23 -6.40 -20.19
C THR A 267 -23.18 -7.22 -19.32
N SER A 268 -24.40 -7.48 -19.80
CA SER A 268 -25.37 -8.33 -19.09
C SER A 268 -24.93 -9.80 -19.02
N GLU A 269 -24.24 -10.28 -20.04
CA GLU A 269 -23.73 -11.65 -20.11
C GLU A 269 -22.52 -11.82 -19.20
N ILE A 270 -21.60 -10.86 -19.19
CA ILE A 270 -20.44 -10.83 -18.28
C ILE A 270 -20.92 -10.76 -16.83
N ALA A 271 -21.91 -9.91 -16.52
CA ALA A 271 -22.49 -9.84 -15.18
C ALA A 271 -23.14 -11.17 -14.77
N ALA A 272 -23.85 -11.84 -15.69
CA ALA A 272 -24.44 -13.15 -15.45
C ALA A 272 -23.37 -14.22 -15.22
N LEU A 273 -22.28 -14.24 -16.02
CA LEU A 273 -21.16 -15.17 -15.86
C LEU A 273 -20.44 -14.97 -14.52
N VAL A 274 -20.17 -13.71 -14.14
CA VAL A 274 -19.59 -13.37 -12.83
C VAL A 274 -20.52 -13.81 -11.70
N GLN A 275 -21.83 -13.59 -11.84
CA GLN A 275 -22.82 -14.01 -10.85
C GLN A 275 -22.87 -15.54 -10.69
N VAL A 276 -22.89 -16.28 -11.80
CA VAL A 276 -22.87 -17.76 -11.80
C VAL A 276 -21.57 -18.28 -11.20
N ALA A 277 -20.42 -17.71 -11.58
CA ALA A 277 -19.12 -18.08 -11.01
C ALA A 277 -19.07 -17.83 -9.50
N LEU A 278 -19.53 -16.68 -9.02
CA LEU A 278 -19.61 -16.36 -7.59
C LEU A 278 -20.58 -17.29 -6.84
N MET A 279 -21.71 -17.66 -7.45
CA MET A 279 -22.63 -18.64 -6.87
C MET A 279 -21.97 -20.01 -6.72
N ASN A 280 -21.23 -20.46 -7.73
CA ASN A 280 -20.51 -21.74 -7.69
C ASN A 280 -19.40 -21.74 -6.63
N VAL A 281 -18.66 -20.64 -6.49
CA VAL A 281 -17.64 -20.50 -5.43
C VAL A 281 -18.28 -20.53 -4.03
N ARG A 282 -19.40 -19.84 -3.83
CA ARG A 282 -20.16 -19.90 -2.56
C ARG A 282 -20.68 -21.30 -2.27
N PHE A 283 -21.19 -21.98 -3.29
CA PHE A 283 -21.68 -23.35 -3.17
C PHE A 283 -20.57 -24.32 -2.77
N LYS A 284 -19.42 -24.26 -3.45
CA LYS A 284 -18.26 -25.10 -3.16
C LYS A 284 -17.70 -24.85 -1.75
N ARG A 285 -17.59 -23.58 -1.35
CA ARG A 285 -17.14 -23.19 0.00
C ARG A 285 -18.08 -23.69 1.11
N ASN A 286 -19.39 -23.72 0.86
CA ASN A 286 -20.36 -24.25 1.82
C ASN A 286 -20.40 -25.79 1.82
N ALA A 287 -20.03 -26.44 0.72
CA ALA A 287 -19.93 -27.90 0.64
C ALA A 287 -18.67 -28.44 1.34
N ASP A 288 -17.55 -27.72 1.27
CA ASP A 288 -16.27 -28.15 1.85
C ASP A 288 -16.15 -27.81 3.36
N ALA A 289 -16.98 -26.91 3.89
CA ALA A 289 -16.87 -26.44 5.28
C ALA A 289 -17.46 -27.38 6.35
N ASP A 290 -18.10 -28.49 5.96
CA ASP A 290 -18.87 -29.30 6.91
C ASP A 290 -18.67 -30.81 6.70
N HIS A 291 -17.56 -31.35 7.20
CA HIS A 291 -17.33 -32.80 7.22
C HIS A 291 -18.13 -33.54 8.30
N ASN A 292 -18.83 -32.85 9.20
CA ASN A 292 -19.51 -33.49 10.35
C ASN A 292 -20.94 -33.03 10.66
N ARG A 293 -21.64 -32.36 9.74
CA ARG A 293 -23.08 -32.10 9.91
C ARG A 293 -23.91 -32.61 8.74
N THR A 294 -25.00 -33.25 9.14
CA THR A 294 -26.07 -33.82 8.34
C THR A 294 -26.42 -32.90 7.18
N LYS A 295 -26.20 -33.41 5.96
CA LYS A 295 -26.51 -32.78 4.67
C LYS A 295 -27.81 -31.96 4.74
N ALA A 296 -27.71 -30.64 4.70
CA ALA A 296 -28.83 -29.81 4.25
C ALA A 296 -29.06 -30.11 2.76
N ARG A 297 -29.90 -31.12 2.50
CA ARG A 297 -30.33 -31.57 1.17
C ARG A 297 -31.00 -30.41 0.42
N TRP A 298 -30.22 -29.65 -0.34
CA TRP A 298 -30.75 -28.80 -1.42
C TRP A 298 -30.80 -29.55 -2.77
N ALA A 299 -30.18 -30.74 -2.85
CA ALA A 299 -30.06 -31.50 -4.09
C ALA A 299 -31.16 -32.53 -4.34
N ASP A 300 -32.12 -32.79 -3.43
CA ASP A 300 -32.98 -33.99 -3.56
C ASP A 300 -34.50 -33.74 -3.47
N SER A 301 -34.98 -32.53 -3.75
CA SER A 301 -36.40 -32.32 -3.97
C SER A 301 -36.72 -32.52 -5.45
N LYS A 302 -37.10 -33.76 -5.80
CA LYS A 302 -37.66 -34.14 -7.10
C LYS A 302 -38.80 -33.20 -7.53
N ASP A 303 -39.54 -32.69 -6.55
CA ASP A 303 -40.67 -31.77 -6.74
C ASP A 303 -40.24 -30.40 -7.24
N LYS A 304 -39.17 -29.80 -6.68
CA LYS A 304 -38.69 -28.49 -7.14
C LYS A 304 -38.12 -28.53 -8.55
N ARG A 305 -37.47 -29.65 -8.95
CA ARG A 305 -37.04 -29.85 -10.35
C ARG A 305 -38.22 -30.05 -11.29
N ALA A 306 -39.26 -30.74 -10.84
CA ALA A 306 -40.49 -30.90 -11.63
C ALA A 306 -41.20 -29.55 -11.80
N ILE A 307 -41.26 -28.72 -10.76
CA ILE A 307 -41.84 -27.37 -10.81
C ILE A 307 -41.03 -26.46 -11.75
N ALA A 308 -39.69 -26.45 -11.63
CA ALA A 308 -38.84 -25.67 -12.54
C ALA A 308 -38.98 -26.12 -14.00
N LYS A 309 -39.04 -27.44 -14.27
CA LYS A 309 -39.30 -27.96 -15.62
C LYS A 309 -40.65 -27.53 -16.18
N ARG A 310 -41.71 -27.54 -15.35
CA ARG A 310 -43.04 -27.04 -15.75
C ARG A 310 -43.02 -25.54 -16.04
N MET A 311 -42.29 -24.75 -15.25
CA MET A 311 -42.18 -23.31 -15.47
C MET A 311 -41.40 -22.97 -16.74
N VAL A 312 -40.31 -23.70 -17.04
CA VAL A 312 -39.57 -23.59 -18.31
C VAL A 312 -40.45 -23.98 -19.49
N ALA A 313 -41.19 -25.09 -19.38
CA ALA A 313 -42.12 -25.52 -20.43
C ALA A 313 -43.27 -24.51 -20.65
N ALA A 314 -43.62 -23.73 -19.63
CA ALA A 314 -44.58 -22.64 -19.70
C ALA A 314 -43.98 -21.32 -20.23
N GLY A 315 -42.75 -21.33 -20.74
CA GLY A 315 -42.09 -20.16 -21.33
C GLY A 315 -41.62 -19.10 -20.32
N ARG A 316 -41.59 -19.42 -19.01
CA ARG A 316 -41.12 -18.47 -18.00
C ARG A 316 -39.61 -18.25 -18.08
N SER A 317 -39.20 -17.01 -17.85
CA SER A 317 -37.79 -16.64 -17.84
C SER A 317 -37.08 -17.21 -16.61
N LEU A 318 -35.77 -17.47 -16.73
CA LEU A 318 -34.93 -17.95 -15.62
C LEU A 318 -34.97 -17.00 -14.40
N ARG A 319 -35.20 -15.70 -14.63
CA ARG A 319 -35.32 -14.68 -13.58
C ARG A 319 -36.60 -14.84 -12.76
N GLU A 320 -37.73 -15.13 -13.41
CA GLU A 320 -39.02 -15.38 -12.74
C GLU A 320 -38.98 -16.69 -11.96
N ILE A 321 -38.37 -17.73 -12.53
CA ILE A 321 -38.19 -19.03 -11.87
C ILE A 321 -37.31 -18.86 -10.61
N ALA A 322 -36.24 -18.08 -10.68
CA ALA A 322 -35.37 -17.81 -9.54
C ALA A 322 -36.05 -16.93 -8.47
N ALA A 323 -36.92 -16.01 -8.87
CA ALA A 323 -37.68 -15.16 -7.95
C ALA A 323 -38.76 -15.96 -7.20
N ASP A 324 -39.54 -16.79 -7.89
CA ASP A 324 -40.58 -17.65 -7.29
C ASP A 324 -39.99 -18.72 -6.37
N LEU A 325 -38.76 -19.17 -6.65
CA LEU A 325 -38.05 -20.14 -5.80
C LEU A 325 -37.26 -19.48 -4.64
N ALA A 326 -37.50 -18.19 -4.38
CA ALA A 326 -36.92 -17.40 -3.28
C ALA A 326 -35.38 -17.41 -3.25
N VAL A 327 -34.74 -17.31 -4.41
CA VAL A 327 -33.28 -17.15 -4.49
C VAL A 327 -32.93 -15.67 -4.24
N SER A 328 -32.55 -15.35 -3.01
CA SER A 328 -32.28 -13.97 -2.56
C SER A 328 -31.14 -13.29 -3.35
N LYS A 329 -31.40 -12.04 -3.77
CA LYS A 329 -30.50 -11.10 -4.49
C LYS A 329 -29.35 -10.61 -3.60
N THR A 330 -28.17 -10.36 -4.19
CA THR A 330 -27.60 -9.01 -4.47
C THR A 330 -26.11 -9.12 -4.87
N THR A 331 -25.81 -8.82 -6.13
CA THR A 331 -24.51 -8.31 -6.59
C THR A 331 -24.83 -7.11 -7.48
N VAL A 332 -24.29 -5.94 -7.18
CA VAL A 332 -24.46 -4.72 -7.99
C VAL A 332 -23.11 -4.42 -8.63
N ALA A 333 -23.05 -4.44 -9.95
CA ALA A 333 -21.93 -3.90 -10.71
C ALA A 333 -22.19 -2.40 -10.93
N ARG A 334 -21.23 -1.55 -10.56
CA ARG A 334 -21.26 -0.10 -10.81
C ARG A 334 -20.07 0.24 -11.69
N TRP A 335 -20.32 0.91 -12.81
CA TRP A 335 -19.29 1.40 -13.71
C TRP A 335 -19.25 2.93 -13.67
N THR A 336 -18.06 3.51 -13.74
CA THR A 336 -17.81 4.95 -13.84
C THR A 336 -16.83 5.18 -14.98
N SER A 337 -17.27 5.80 -16.08
CA SER A 337 -16.37 6.36 -17.09
C SER A 337 -15.74 7.63 -16.53
N GLU A 338 -14.43 7.62 -16.27
CA GLU A 338 -13.66 8.86 -16.20
C GLU A 338 -13.25 9.21 -17.63
N GLN A 339 -13.89 10.24 -18.20
CA GLN A 339 -13.37 10.92 -19.38
C GLN A 339 -12.33 11.92 -18.90
N THR A 340 -11.06 11.63 -19.14
CA THR A 340 -10.00 12.63 -19.06
C THR A 340 -9.96 13.36 -20.40
N GLN A 341 -10.36 14.63 -20.41
CA GLN A 341 -10.12 15.55 -21.53
C GLN A 341 -8.67 16.05 -21.52
#